data_AF-A0AA39DFZ0-F1
#
_entry.id   AF-A0AA39DFZ0-F1
#
_cell.length_a   1.000
_cell.length_b   1.000
_cell.length_c   1.000
_cell.angle_alpha   90.00
_cell.angle_beta   90.00
_cell.angle_gamma   90.00
#
_symmetry.space_group_name_H-M   'P 1'
#
loop_
_entity.id
_entity.type
_entity.pdbx_description
1 polymer ?
#
loop_
_entity_poly.entity_id
_entity_poly.type
_entity_poly.pdbx_seq_one_letter_code
_entity_poly.pdbx_strand_id
1 'polypeptide(L)'
;MGREAALSSEDDNSSHLVKPFKPLVRKGKLVVVDLAGSERIQKSGSEGHTLEEAKSINLSLSALGKCINALAENSAHVPVRDSKLTRLLRDSFGGTARTSLIVTIGPSPRHRGETASTILFGQRAMKVENMLKIKEEFDYKSLSRKLDIQLDKLIAENERQQKAFEEEVERITLEAQKRVSEVERNYADALEKERLKCQMEYMESVKQLEEKLVTNKKKCCNGEGPGVSGAEELAEVKKLLQNEIHLRKAAEEEVDYLKNRLGQFTQPEAGGNSEILKLRKSLEDEAHKKKKLEEEITILQSQLLQLTFEADRMRRCLERGGSGNAFTGLDSLMSQVGHLHLKDAGNGQRASIATLSEQVGLQKVLSLLESEDANVRIHAVKVVANLAAEEANQEKIVEAGGLSSLLMLLRRFEDETVRRVAAGAIANLAMNEANQELIMVEGGIGLLSMTAAEAEDPQTLRMVAGAIANLCGNDKLQMKLRSEGGIKALLGTVRCGHPDVLSQVARGIANFAKCESRASSQGTKTGGSFLIEDGALQWIVQNANNEASPIRRHIELALCHLAQHEVNAKDMISGGALWELVRISRDCSREDIRNLAHRTLTSSPTFRSELRRLRIEC
;
A
#
# COMPACT_ATOMS: atom_id res chain seq x y z
N MET A 1 0.23 -49.02 -15.64
CA MET A 1 1.03 -49.21 -16.87
C MET A 1 1.37 -47.85 -17.46
N GLY A 2 2.67 -47.53 -17.53
CA GLY A 2 3.32 -46.58 -18.45
C GLY A 2 2.91 -45.10 -18.37
N ARG A 3 3.80 -44.10 -18.34
CA ARG A 3 5.24 -44.03 -18.60
C ARG A 3 5.76 -42.76 -17.94
N GLU A 4 6.88 -42.87 -17.23
CA GLU A 4 7.81 -41.76 -17.03
C GLU A 4 8.41 -41.36 -18.39
N ALA A 5 8.54 -40.07 -18.64
CA ALA A 5 9.35 -39.53 -19.73
C ALA A 5 10.25 -38.43 -19.15
N ALA A 6 11.52 -38.78 -19.00
CA ALA A 6 12.62 -37.87 -18.78
C ALA A 6 12.96 -37.15 -20.10
N LEU A 7 13.15 -35.83 -20.06
CA LEU A 7 13.80 -34.98 -21.07
C LEU A 7 14.40 -33.79 -20.31
N SER A 8 15.70 -33.81 -20.02
CA SER A 8 16.82 -33.32 -20.84
C SER A 8 17.06 -31.81 -20.65
N SER A 9 18.21 -31.52 -20.03
CA SER A 9 18.85 -30.23 -19.88
C SER A 9 19.36 -29.71 -21.22
N GLU A 10 18.82 -28.62 -21.72
CA GLU A 10 19.50 -27.73 -22.66
C GLU A 10 19.15 -26.28 -22.33
N ASP A 11 20.21 -25.47 -22.19
CA ASP A 11 20.17 -24.02 -22.11
C ASP A 11 19.51 -23.45 -23.36
N ASP A 12 18.37 -22.77 -23.20
CA ASP A 12 17.88 -21.85 -24.23
C ASP A 12 17.37 -20.56 -23.58
N ASN A 13 18.17 -19.52 -23.79
CA ASN A 13 17.96 -18.15 -23.34
C ASN A 13 17.00 -17.47 -24.33
N SER A 14 15.69 -17.76 -24.20
CA SER A 14 14.65 -17.05 -24.94
C SER A 14 13.50 -16.63 -24.03
N SER A 15 13.18 -15.33 -24.09
CA SER A 15 12.14 -14.65 -23.35
C SER A 15 10.74 -15.20 -23.68
N HIS A 16 10.35 -16.29 -23.04
CA HIS A 16 8.99 -16.77 -23.08
C HIS A 16 8.12 -15.98 -22.08
N LEU A 17 7.45 -14.94 -22.60
CA LEU A 17 6.20 -14.45 -22.02
C LEU A 17 5.23 -15.63 -21.93
N VAL A 18 5.17 -16.25 -20.75
CA VAL A 18 4.20 -17.29 -20.41
C VAL A 18 2.81 -16.64 -20.54
N LYS A 19 2.10 -16.93 -21.64
CA LYS A 19 0.68 -16.58 -21.75
C LYS A 19 -0.05 -17.17 -20.54
N PRO A 20 -0.75 -16.37 -19.72
CA PRO A 20 -1.40 -16.90 -18.53
C PRO A 20 -2.47 -17.91 -18.96
N PHE A 21 -2.26 -19.17 -18.59
CA PHE A 21 -3.25 -20.23 -18.74
C PHE A 21 -4.48 -19.83 -17.92
N LYS A 22 -5.55 -19.40 -18.58
CA LYS A 22 -6.79 -19.00 -17.91
C LYS A 22 -7.53 -20.26 -17.46
N PRO A 23 -7.70 -20.51 -16.14
CA PRO A 23 -8.41 -21.69 -15.68
C PRO A 23 -9.91 -21.54 -15.99
N LEU A 24 -10.38 -22.27 -17.00
CA LEU A 24 -11.79 -22.40 -17.36
C LEU A 24 -12.39 -23.58 -16.60
N VAL A 25 -13.53 -23.36 -15.95
CA VAL A 25 -14.30 -24.41 -15.27
C VAL A 25 -15.60 -24.63 -16.02
N ARG A 26 -15.91 -25.89 -16.31
CA ARG A 26 -17.19 -26.29 -16.91
C ARG A 26 -18.22 -26.54 -15.82
N LYS A 27 -19.37 -25.86 -15.91
CA LYS A 27 -20.51 -26.10 -15.01
C LYS A 27 -21.65 -26.80 -15.72
N GLY A 28 -22.14 -27.89 -15.13
CA GLY A 28 -23.37 -28.56 -15.53
C GLY A 28 -24.54 -28.17 -14.64
N LYS A 29 -25.73 -28.03 -15.21
CA LYS A 29 -26.99 -27.82 -14.48
C LYS A 29 -28.00 -28.85 -14.99
N LEU A 30 -28.44 -29.74 -14.10
CA LEU A 30 -29.55 -30.66 -14.36
C LEU A 30 -30.79 -30.12 -13.65
N VAL A 31 -31.90 -30.02 -14.36
CA VAL A 31 -33.19 -29.62 -13.79
C VAL A 31 -34.19 -30.73 -14.06
N VAL A 32 -34.77 -31.28 -13.00
CA VAL A 32 -35.85 -32.26 -13.05
C VAL A 32 -37.06 -31.61 -12.42
N VAL A 33 -38.16 -31.52 -13.17
CA VAL A 33 -39.38 -30.83 -12.73
C VAL A 33 -40.57 -31.77 -12.94
N ASP A 34 -41.35 -31.94 -11.87
CA ASP A 34 -42.67 -32.55 -11.94
C ASP A 34 -43.71 -31.42 -11.95
N LEU A 35 -44.58 -31.43 -12.95
CA LEU A 35 -45.60 -30.40 -13.12
C LEU A 35 -46.95 -30.95 -12.65
N ALA A 36 -47.70 -30.11 -11.92
CA ALA A 36 -49.06 -30.42 -11.54
C ALA A 36 -49.95 -30.67 -12.78
N GLY A 37 -51.04 -31.38 -12.58
CA GLY A 37 -51.99 -31.72 -13.63
C GLY A 37 -52.61 -30.48 -14.28
N SER A 38 -52.98 -30.62 -15.56
CA SER A 38 -53.59 -29.55 -16.37
C SER A 38 -55.12 -29.58 -16.38
N GLU A 39 -55.72 -30.38 -15.49
CA GLU A 39 -57.16 -30.54 -15.38
C GLU A 39 -57.88 -29.24 -15.01
N ARG A 40 -59.07 -29.07 -15.60
CA ARG A 40 -59.91 -27.90 -15.35
C ARG A 40 -60.52 -27.95 -13.96
N ILE A 41 -60.51 -26.80 -13.30
CA ILE A 41 -61.06 -26.55 -11.97
C ILE A 41 -62.52 -27.04 -11.81
N GLN A 42 -63.33 -26.96 -12.87
CA GLN A 42 -64.72 -27.46 -12.86
C GLN A 42 -64.84 -28.97 -12.63
N LYS A 43 -63.78 -29.75 -12.88
CA LYS A 43 -63.73 -31.19 -12.67
C LYS A 43 -63.04 -31.59 -11.37
N SER A 44 -62.38 -30.64 -10.68
CA SER A 44 -61.62 -30.92 -9.46
C SER A 44 -62.48 -30.89 -8.19
N GLY A 45 -63.67 -30.28 -8.23
CA GLY A 45 -64.58 -30.19 -7.07
C GLY A 45 -64.01 -29.38 -5.89
N SER A 46 -63.04 -28.50 -6.16
CA SER A 46 -62.28 -27.77 -5.14
C SER A 46 -63.07 -26.58 -4.59
N GLU A 47 -63.14 -26.44 -3.26
CA GLU A 47 -63.84 -25.36 -2.56
C GLU A 47 -62.91 -24.59 -1.60
N GLY A 48 -63.26 -23.33 -1.30
CA GLY A 48 -62.48 -22.48 -0.39
C GLY A 48 -61.03 -22.27 -0.84
N HIS A 49 -60.07 -22.42 0.07
CA HIS A 49 -58.64 -22.21 -0.23
C HIS A 49 -58.07 -23.16 -1.30
N THR A 50 -58.62 -24.38 -1.42
CA THR A 50 -58.17 -25.33 -2.47
C THR A 50 -58.52 -24.85 -3.89
N LEU A 51 -59.55 -24.01 -4.03
CA LEU A 51 -59.91 -23.38 -5.29
C LEU A 51 -58.90 -22.29 -5.69
N GLU A 52 -58.40 -21.52 -4.73
CA GLU A 52 -57.38 -20.47 -4.97
C GLU A 52 -56.03 -21.07 -5.36
N GLU A 53 -55.67 -22.20 -4.75
CA GLU A 53 -54.50 -23.00 -5.14
C GLU A 53 -54.65 -23.55 -6.56
N ALA A 54 -55.79 -24.19 -6.87
CA ALA A 54 -56.06 -24.74 -8.20
C ALA A 54 -56.05 -23.65 -9.30
N LYS A 55 -56.51 -22.44 -8.99
CA LYS A 55 -56.40 -21.26 -9.88
C LYS A 55 -54.95 -20.87 -10.13
N SER A 56 -54.12 -20.85 -9.08
CA SER A 56 -52.71 -20.48 -9.18
C SER A 56 -51.89 -21.51 -9.98
N ILE A 57 -52.17 -22.80 -9.81
CA ILE A 57 -51.59 -23.89 -10.59
C ILE A 57 -51.92 -23.70 -12.08
N ASN A 58 -53.22 -23.57 -12.41
CA ASN A 58 -53.68 -23.39 -13.79
C ASN A 58 -53.13 -22.12 -14.44
N LEU A 59 -52.99 -21.02 -13.69
CA LEU A 59 -52.39 -19.79 -14.18
C LEU A 59 -50.93 -20.01 -14.59
N SER A 60 -50.15 -20.71 -13.76
CA SER A 60 -48.74 -20.99 -14.03
C SER A 60 -48.52 -21.90 -15.25
N LEU A 61 -49.35 -22.93 -15.41
CA LEU A 61 -49.34 -23.85 -16.55
C LEU A 61 -49.84 -23.17 -17.84
N SER A 62 -50.84 -22.30 -17.74
CA SER A 62 -51.32 -21.49 -18.86
C SER A 62 -50.25 -20.53 -19.35
N ALA A 63 -49.52 -19.87 -18.45
CA ALA A 63 -48.38 -19.03 -18.79
C ALA A 63 -47.26 -19.81 -19.48
N LEU A 64 -46.98 -21.05 -19.03
CA LEU A 64 -46.04 -21.95 -19.69
C LEU A 64 -46.50 -22.31 -21.11
N GLY A 65 -47.79 -22.63 -21.29
CA GLY A 65 -48.38 -22.89 -22.59
C GLY A 65 -48.24 -21.71 -23.56
N LYS A 66 -48.46 -20.48 -23.08
CA LYS A 66 -48.24 -19.26 -23.88
C LYS A 66 -46.78 -19.10 -24.30
N CYS A 67 -45.83 -19.35 -23.39
CA CYS A 67 -44.41 -19.29 -23.69
C CYS A 67 -44.01 -20.32 -24.77
N ILE A 68 -44.48 -21.56 -24.64
CA ILE A 68 -44.18 -22.62 -25.60
C ILE A 68 -44.78 -22.31 -26.97
N ASN A 69 -46.00 -21.77 -27.04
CA ASN A 69 -46.60 -21.37 -28.31
C ASN A 69 -45.80 -20.26 -28.98
N ALA A 70 -45.47 -19.20 -28.24
CA ALA A 70 -44.68 -18.09 -28.75
C ALA A 70 -43.31 -18.57 -29.26
N LEU A 71 -42.66 -19.49 -28.54
CA LEU A 71 -41.40 -20.10 -28.95
C LEU A 71 -41.54 -20.99 -30.18
N ALA A 72 -42.57 -21.83 -30.26
CA ALA A 72 -42.84 -22.71 -31.39
C ALA A 72 -43.16 -21.93 -32.68
N GLU A 73 -43.68 -20.71 -32.56
CA GLU A 73 -43.98 -19.80 -33.67
C GLU A 73 -42.84 -18.81 -33.95
N ASN A 74 -41.69 -18.93 -33.28
CA ASN A 74 -40.55 -18.00 -33.37
C ASN A 74 -40.95 -16.53 -33.18
N SER A 75 -41.87 -16.28 -32.25
CA SER A 75 -42.32 -14.93 -31.91
C SER A 75 -41.19 -14.09 -31.33
N ALA A 76 -41.11 -12.81 -31.73
CA ALA A 76 -40.10 -11.88 -31.23
C ALA A 76 -40.19 -11.62 -29.71
N HIS A 77 -41.39 -11.77 -29.13
CA HIS A 77 -41.62 -11.64 -27.69
C HIS A 77 -42.17 -12.93 -27.09
N VAL A 78 -41.49 -13.44 -26.06
CA VAL A 78 -41.92 -14.60 -25.28
C VAL A 78 -42.22 -14.13 -23.84
N PRO A 79 -43.43 -14.37 -23.31
CA PRO A 79 -43.87 -13.83 -22.02
C PRO A 79 -43.35 -14.64 -20.81
N VAL A 80 -42.04 -14.87 -20.75
CA VAL A 80 -41.39 -15.71 -19.72
C VAL A 80 -41.50 -15.13 -18.30
N ARG A 81 -41.97 -13.89 -18.16
CA ARG A 81 -42.12 -13.21 -16.85
C ARG A 81 -43.47 -13.48 -16.19
N ASP A 82 -44.46 -13.95 -16.94
CA ASP A 82 -45.87 -14.09 -16.52
C ASP A 82 -46.05 -15.05 -15.33
N SER A 83 -45.12 -15.99 -15.10
CA SER A 83 -45.15 -16.85 -13.91
C SER A 83 -43.75 -17.08 -13.33
N LYS A 84 -43.68 -17.48 -12.05
CA LYS A 84 -42.41 -17.90 -11.44
C LYS A 84 -41.87 -19.16 -12.12
N LEU A 85 -42.77 -20.07 -12.50
CA LEU A 85 -42.44 -21.31 -13.21
C LEU A 85 -41.74 -21.05 -14.55
N THR A 86 -42.30 -20.16 -15.37
CA THR A 86 -41.73 -19.82 -16.68
C THR A 86 -40.35 -19.16 -16.55
N ARG A 87 -40.13 -18.33 -15.52
CA ARG A 87 -38.80 -17.78 -15.19
C ARG A 87 -37.77 -18.85 -14.83
N LEU A 88 -38.17 -19.85 -14.03
CA LEU A 88 -37.28 -20.94 -13.64
C LEU A 88 -36.92 -21.85 -14.83
N LEU A 89 -37.87 -22.07 -15.73
CA LEU A 89 -37.75 -22.92 -16.91
C LEU A 89 -37.24 -22.19 -18.16
N ARG A 90 -36.86 -20.92 -18.06
CA ARG A 90 -36.35 -20.12 -19.18
C ARG A 90 -35.16 -20.76 -19.88
N ASP A 91 -34.24 -21.36 -19.10
CA ASP A 91 -33.08 -22.06 -19.66
C ASP A 91 -33.50 -23.35 -20.41
N SER A 92 -34.64 -23.94 -20.03
CA SER A 92 -35.15 -25.22 -20.52
C SER A 92 -35.97 -25.08 -21.83
N PHE A 93 -36.67 -23.97 -22.06
CA PHE A 93 -37.44 -23.76 -23.29
C PHE A 93 -37.05 -22.43 -23.94
N GLY A 94 -36.46 -22.49 -25.14
CA GLY A 94 -35.85 -21.35 -25.84
C GLY A 94 -34.48 -20.93 -25.29
N GLY A 95 -33.87 -21.74 -24.43
CA GLY A 95 -32.64 -21.44 -23.69
C GLY A 95 -31.44 -22.28 -24.12
N THR A 96 -30.51 -22.51 -23.20
CA THR A 96 -29.25 -23.23 -23.48
C THR A 96 -29.23 -24.69 -23.01
N ALA A 97 -30.31 -25.18 -22.42
CA ALA A 97 -30.36 -26.54 -21.88
C ALA A 97 -30.79 -27.56 -22.94
N ARG A 98 -30.31 -28.80 -22.79
CA ARG A 98 -30.92 -29.95 -23.45
C ARG A 98 -32.18 -30.34 -22.66
N THR A 99 -33.33 -30.33 -23.32
CA THR A 99 -34.63 -30.50 -22.66
C THR A 99 -35.36 -31.71 -23.19
N SER A 100 -35.86 -32.53 -22.27
CA SER A 100 -36.78 -33.62 -22.55
C SER A 100 -38.06 -33.37 -21.79
N LEU A 101 -39.20 -33.55 -22.46
CA LEU A 101 -40.53 -33.42 -21.86
C LEU A 101 -41.24 -34.76 -21.92
N ILE A 102 -41.75 -35.22 -20.77
CA ILE A 102 -42.60 -36.41 -20.68
C ILE A 102 -44.03 -35.92 -20.51
N VAL A 103 -44.91 -36.42 -21.37
CA VAL A 103 -46.33 -36.03 -21.40
C VAL A 103 -47.16 -37.22 -20.96
N THR A 104 -47.93 -37.07 -19.87
CA THR A 104 -48.77 -38.13 -19.30
C THR A 104 -50.23 -37.92 -19.72
N ILE A 105 -50.92 -39.01 -20.07
CA ILE A 105 -52.30 -38.97 -20.55
C ILE A 105 -53.21 -39.91 -19.76
N GLY A 106 -54.48 -39.56 -19.65
CA GLY A 106 -55.51 -40.44 -19.10
C GLY A 106 -56.11 -41.35 -20.18
N PRO A 107 -56.09 -42.69 -20.03
CA PRO A 107 -56.60 -43.60 -21.06
C PRO A 107 -58.14 -43.71 -21.09
N SER A 108 -58.84 -43.15 -20.09
CA SER A 108 -60.30 -43.21 -19.99
C SER A 108 -61.00 -42.27 -21.00
N PRO A 109 -62.13 -42.68 -21.61
CA PRO A 109 -62.93 -41.81 -22.46
C PRO A 109 -63.39 -40.51 -21.78
N ARG A 110 -63.54 -40.52 -20.45
CA ARG A 110 -63.92 -39.34 -19.65
C ARG A 110 -62.86 -38.23 -19.70
N HIS A 111 -61.61 -38.57 -20.00
CA HIS A 111 -60.48 -37.63 -20.08
C HIS A 111 -60.15 -37.21 -21.51
N ARG A 112 -60.94 -37.61 -22.52
CA ARG A 112 -60.66 -37.34 -23.95
C ARG A 112 -60.23 -35.90 -24.23
N GLY A 113 -60.94 -34.91 -23.66
CA GLY A 113 -60.62 -33.49 -23.86
C GLY A 113 -59.28 -33.03 -23.26
N GLU A 114 -58.95 -33.51 -22.06
CA GLU A 114 -57.67 -33.18 -21.42
C GLU A 114 -56.52 -33.90 -22.12
N THR A 115 -56.69 -35.20 -22.43
CA THR A 115 -55.72 -35.99 -23.19
C THR A 115 -55.38 -35.35 -24.53
N ALA A 116 -56.38 -34.88 -25.28
CA ALA A 116 -56.14 -34.16 -26.54
C ALA A 116 -55.36 -32.85 -26.32
N SER A 117 -55.72 -32.08 -25.29
CA SER A 117 -55.05 -30.81 -24.97
C SER A 117 -53.58 -31.01 -24.60
N THR A 118 -53.29 -32.04 -23.81
CA THR A 118 -51.97 -32.43 -23.34
C THR A 118 -51.07 -32.94 -24.48
N ILE A 119 -51.61 -33.74 -25.41
CA ILE A 119 -50.88 -34.17 -26.62
C ILE A 119 -50.56 -32.97 -27.52
N LEU A 120 -51.53 -32.07 -27.75
CA LEU A 120 -51.32 -30.87 -28.56
C LEU A 120 -50.28 -29.94 -27.94
N PHE A 121 -50.23 -29.84 -26.61
CA PHE A 121 -49.17 -29.15 -25.90
C PHE A 121 -47.79 -29.77 -26.17
N GLY A 122 -47.67 -31.10 -26.05
CA GLY A 122 -46.44 -31.82 -26.38
C GLY A 122 -45.99 -31.59 -27.83
N GLN A 123 -46.92 -31.64 -28.77
CA GLN A 123 -46.64 -31.38 -30.19
C GLN A 123 -46.09 -29.96 -30.44
N ARG A 124 -46.59 -28.95 -29.71
CA ARG A 124 -46.05 -27.58 -29.81
C ARG A 124 -44.69 -27.46 -29.14
N ALA A 125 -44.51 -28.09 -27.98
CA ALA A 125 -43.22 -28.12 -27.27
C ALA A 125 -42.10 -28.76 -28.12
N MET A 126 -42.41 -29.76 -28.94
CA MET A 126 -41.44 -30.37 -29.87
C MET A 126 -40.89 -29.40 -30.93
N LYS A 127 -41.60 -28.32 -31.24
CA LYS A 127 -41.17 -27.30 -32.22
C LYS A 127 -40.25 -26.25 -31.61
N VAL A 128 -40.06 -26.25 -30.28
CA VAL A 128 -39.22 -25.27 -29.60
C VAL A 128 -37.75 -25.65 -29.78
N GLU A 129 -36.97 -24.74 -30.36
CA GLU A 129 -35.53 -24.91 -30.55
C GLU A 129 -34.73 -24.26 -29.41
N ASN A 130 -33.73 -24.99 -28.89
CA ASN A 130 -32.81 -24.50 -27.87
C ASN A 130 -31.40 -24.32 -28.46
N MET A 131 -30.71 -23.25 -28.04
CA MET A 131 -29.35 -22.95 -28.46
C MET A 131 -28.34 -23.50 -27.45
N LEU A 132 -27.88 -24.73 -27.67
CA LEU A 132 -26.93 -25.41 -26.79
C LEU A 132 -25.61 -24.64 -26.70
N LYS A 133 -25.22 -24.24 -25.48
CA LYS A 133 -23.95 -23.55 -25.21
C LYS A 133 -23.23 -24.22 -24.05
N ILE A 134 -21.95 -24.57 -24.24
CA ILE A 134 -21.11 -25.06 -23.16
C ILE A 134 -20.88 -23.90 -22.17
N LYS A 135 -21.28 -24.09 -20.91
CA LYS A 135 -21.06 -23.12 -19.84
C LYS A 135 -19.65 -23.27 -19.30
N GLU A 136 -18.73 -22.48 -19.87
CA GLU A 136 -17.39 -22.28 -19.33
C GLU A 136 -17.38 -20.97 -18.54
N GLU A 137 -17.01 -21.05 -17.27
CA GLU A 137 -16.86 -19.92 -16.37
C GLU A 137 -15.39 -19.79 -15.95
N PHE A 138 -14.92 -18.56 -15.78
CA PHE A 138 -13.58 -18.31 -15.25
C PHE A 138 -13.52 -18.60 -13.76
N ASP A 139 -12.56 -19.41 -13.34
CA ASP A 139 -12.30 -19.63 -11.92
C ASP A 139 -11.42 -18.51 -11.35
N TYR A 140 -12.07 -17.36 -11.11
CA TYR A 140 -11.44 -16.21 -10.48
C TYR A 140 -10.87 -16.55 -9.08
N LYS A 141 -11.44 -17.53 -8.36
CA LYS A 141 -11.01 -17.90 -7.01
C LYS A 141 -9.67 -18.63 -7.05
N SER A 142 -9.53 -19.61 -7.94
CA SER A 142 -8.25 -20.32 -8.12
C SER A 142 -7.18 -19.43 -8.75
N LEU A 143 -7.56 -18.52 -9.65
CA LEU A 143 -6.63 -17.55 -10.22
C LEU A 143 -6.14 -16.55 -9.16
N SER A 144 -7.04 -15.98 -8.35
CA SER A 144 -6.69 -15.09 -7.23
C SER A 144 -5.71 -15.78 -6.29
N ARG A 145 -6.01 -16.99 -5.82
CA ARG A 145 -5.11 -17.75 -4.94
C ARG A 145 -3.71 -17.95 -5.54
N LYS A 146 -3.61 -18.23 -6.85
CA LYS A 146 -2.31 -18.39 -7.51
C LYS A 146 -1.54 -17.07 -7.58
N LEU A 147 -2.22 -15.97 -7.90
CA LEU A 147 -1.62 -14.64 -7.93
C LEU A 147 -1.18 -14.20 -6.52
N ASP A 148 -1.99 -14.48 -5.50
CA ASP A 148 -1.66 -14.20 -4.10
C ASP A 148 -0.37 -14.94 -3.68
N ILE A 149 -0.26 -16.24 -4.01
CA ILE A 149 0.95 -17.02 -3.74
C ILE A 149 2.17 -16.45 -4.48
N GLN A 150 2.01 -15.99 -5.71
CA GLN A 150 3.11 -15.37 -6.47
C GLN A 150 3.54 -14.03 -5.87
N LEU A 151 2.56 -13.22 -5.46
CA LEU A 151 2.80 -11.93 -4.81
C LEU A 151 3.53 -12.12 -3.48
N ASP A 152 3.11 -13.07 -2.65
CA ASP A 152 3.77 -13.38 -1.38
C ASP A 152 5.22 -13.83 -1.57
N LYS A 153 5.51 -14.62 -2.62
CA LYS A 153 6.89 -15.01 -2.97
C LYS A 153 7.74 -13.81 -3.35
N LEU A 154 7.21 -12.90 -4.17
CA LEU A 154 7.93 -11.70 -4.60
C LEU A 154 8.19 -10.74 -3.43
N ILE A 155 7.21 -10.57 -2.53
CA ILE A 155 7.37 -9.75 -1.33
C ILE A 155 8.48 -10.32 -0.44
N ALA A 156 8.46 -11.63 -0.17
CA ALA A 156 9.47 -12.27 0.68
C ALA A 156 10.89 -12.16 0.08
N GLU A 157 11.01 -12.26 -1.24
CA GLU A 157 12.29 -12.09 -1.93
C GLU A 157 12.80 -10.65 -1.85
N ASN A 158 11.92 -9.66 -2.03
CA ASN A 158 12.27 -8.26 -1.93
C ASN A 158 12.68 -7.87 -0.50
N GLU A 159 11.96 -8.36 0.52
CA GLU A 159 12.33 -8.16 1.93
C GLU A 159 13.72 -8.76 2.26
N ARG A 160 14.05 -9.93 1.69
CA ARG A 160 15.39 -10.55 1.84
C ARG A 160 16.49 -9.69 1.21
N GLN A 161 16.27 -9.20 -0.01
CA GLN A 161 17.22 -8.36 -0.71
C GLN A 161 17.45 -7.03 0.02
N GLN A 162 16.37 -6.41 0.50
CA GLN A 162 16.44 -5.17 1.28
C GLN A 162 17.26 -5.37 2.56
N LYS A 163 17.03 -6.48 3.28
CA LYS A 163 17.80 -6.78 4.50
C LYS A 163 19.28 -7.02 4.21
N ALA A 164 19.60 -7.77 3.16
CA ALA A 164 20.98 -8.01 2.76
C ALA A 164 21.70 -6.70 2.39
N PHE A 165 20.99 -5.78 1.73
CA PHE A 165 21.51 -4.45 1.40
C PHE A 165 21.75 -3.60 2.65
N GLU A 166 20.84 -3.61 3.63
CA GLU A 166 21.01 -2.89 4.90
C GLU A 166 22.23 -3.42 5.70
N GLU A 167 22.39 -4.74 5.80
CA GLU A 167 23.55 -5.37 6.46
C GLU A 167 24.88 -5.00 5.78
N GLU A 168 24.88 -4.89 4.44
CA GLU A 168 26.04 -4.46 3.65
C GLU A 168 26.41 -3.00 3.91
N VAL A 169 25.42 -2.10 3.92
CA VAL A 169 25.62 -0.66 4.19
C VAL A 169 26.16 -0.45 5.60
N GLU A 170 25.65 -1.18 6.60
CA GLU A 170 26.14 -1.09 7.98
C GLU A 170 27.61 -1.51 8.08
N ARG A 171 28.00 -2.60 7.39
CA ARG A 171 29.39 -3.06 7.36
C ARG A 171 30.33 -2.02 6.75
N ILE A 172 29.96 -1.44 5.60
CA ILE A 172 30.76 -0.41 4.92
C ILE A 172 30.90 0.83 5.81
N THR A 173 29.83 1.23 6.49
CA THR A 173 29.82 2.39 7.39
C THR A 173 30.75 2.19 8.57
N LEU A 174 30.74 1.00 9.18
CA LEU A 174 31.61 0.66 10.31
C LEU A 174 33.09 0.64 9.90
N GLU A 175 33.40 0.13 8.71
CA GLU A 175 34.76 0.10 8.18
C GLU A 175 35.27 1.53 7.87
N ALA A 176 34.42 2.37 7.27
CA ALA A 176 34.74 3.77 7.02
C ALA A 176 35.01 4.53 8.33
N GLN A 177 34.17 4.35 9.36
CA GLN A 177 34.39 4.96 10.67
C GLN A 177 35.71 4.54 11.31
N LYS A 178 36.07 3.24 11.25
CA LYS A 178 37.36 2.77 11.77
C LYS A 178 38.55 3.45 11.09
N ARG A 179 38.51 3.56 9.76
CA ARG A 179 39.59 4.22 9.00
C ARG A 179 39.71 5.70 9.35
N VAL A 180 38.58 6.40 9.48
CA VAL A 180 38.58 7.81 9.91
C VAL A 180 39.21 7.97 11.29
N SER A 181 38.78 7.16 12.28
CA SER A 181 39.34 7.21 13.63
C SER A 181 40.82 6.86 13.69
N GLU A 182 41.32 5.99 12.80
CA GLU A 182 42.75 5.66 12.72
C GLU A 182 43.58 6.82 12.16
N VAL A 183 43.08 7.49 11.12
CA VAL A 183 43.72 8.68 10.55
C VAL A 183 43.73 9.83 11.57
N GLU A 184 42.63 10.07 12.26
CA GLU A 184 42.53 11.10 13.32
C GLU A 184 43.56 10.86 14.44
N ARG A 185 43.73 9.60 14.88
CA ARG A 185 44.71 9.23 15.91
C ARG A 185 46.14 9.48 15.45
N ASN A 186 46.48 9.00 14.25
CA ASN A 186 47.82 9.20 13.67
C ASN A 186 48.15 10.69 13.49
N TYR A 187 47.15 11.51 13.13
CA TYR A 187 47.31 12.95 13.00
C TYR A 187 47.53 13.64 14.35
N ALA A 188 46.78 13.25 15.40
CA ALA A 188 46.97 13.77 16.75
C ALA A 188 48.39 13.48 17.28
N ASP A 189 48.87 12.25 17.08
CA ASP A 189 50.22 11.83 17.49
C ASP A 189 51.32 12.62 16.76
N ALA A 190 51.13 12.87 15.45
CA ALA A 190 52.07 13.66 14.66
C ALA A 190 52.13 15.12 15.13
N LEU A 191 50.97 15.72 15.43
CA LEU A 191 50.88 17.09 15.93
C LEU A 191 51.55 17.26 17.29
N GLU A 192 51.39 16.27 18.19
CA GLU A 192 52.00 16.31 19.52
C GLU A 192 53.53 16.18 19.45
N LYS A 193 54.05 15.31 18.56
CA LYS A 193 55.50 15.20 18.30
C LYS A 193 56.10 16.51 17.82
N GLU A 194 55.45 17.18 16.87
CA GLU A 194 55.96 18.47 16.35
C GLU A 194 55.90 19.56 17.43
N ARG A 195 54.86 19.56 18.27
CA ARG A 195 54.75 20.49 19.41
C ARG A 195 55.89 20.32 20.41
N LEU A 196 56.21 19.07 20.77
CA LEU A 196 57.32 18.73 21.67
C LEU A 196 58.67 19.17 21.09
N LYS A 197 58.88 18.93 19.79
CA LYS A 197 60.10 19.34 19.09
C LYS A 197 60.29 20.85 19.11
N CYS A 198 59.25 21.61 18.77
CA CYS A 198 59.29 23.08 18.80
C CYS A 198 59.54 23.62 20.23
N GLN A 199 58.95 22.98 21.24
CA GLN A 199 59.17 23.33 22.65
C GLN A 199 60.62 23.08 23.09
N MET A 200 61.25 21.99 22.64
CA MET A 200 62.66 21.69 22.92
C MET A 200 63.60 22.72 22.27
N GLU A 201 63.37 23.04 20.99
CA GLU A 201 64.16 24.05 20.25
C GLU A 201 64.07 25.44 20.91
N TYR A 202 62.88 25.82 21.39
CA TYR A 202 62.70 27.07 22.15
C TYR A 202 63.47 27.05 23.48
N MET A 203 63.38 25.95 24.24
CA MET A 203 64.06 25.82 25.53
C MET A 203 65.59 25.82 25.38
N GLU A 204 66.11 25.22 24.31
CA GLU A 204 67.53 25.25 23.98
C GLU A 204 68.01 26.65 23.60
N SER A 205 67.20 27.40 22.83
CA SER A 205 67.46 28.80 22.49
C SER A 205 67.50 29.71 23.72
N VAL A 206 66.57 29.53 24.67
CA VAL A 206 66.56 30.26 25.95
C VAL A 206 67.83 29.97 26.75
N LYS A 207 68.23 28.70 26.84
CA LYS A 207 69.44 28.30 27.57
C LYS A 207 70.71 28.94 26.98
N GLN A 208 70.82 28.99 25.65
CA GLN A 208 71.93 29.68 24.97
C GLN A 208 71.94 31.19 25.25
N LEU A 209 70.77 31.82 25.38
CA LEU A 209 70.66 33.25 25.74
C LEU A 209 71.05 33.50 27.19
N GLU A 210 70.67 32.62 28.12
CA GLU A 210 71.06 32.69 29.53
C GLU A 210 72.59 32.55 29.71
N GLU A 211 73.23 31.61 29.01
CA GLU A 211 74.68 31.44 29.03
C GLU A 211 75.41 32.69 28.51
N LYS A 212 74.90 33.32 27.44
CA LYS A 212 75.41 34.58 26.89
C LYS A 212 75.22 35.76 27.88
N LEU A 213 74.10 35.80 28.59
CA LEU A 213 73.85 36.81 29.64
C LEU A 213 74.81 36.68 30.82
N VAL A 214 75.09 35.44 31.27
CA VAL A 214 76.02 35.17 32.38
C VAL A 214 77.46 35.52 32.00
N THR A 215 77.87 35.25 30.76
CA THR A 215 79.20 35.63 30.26
C THR A 215 79.35 37.14 30.08
N ASN A 216 78.31 37.85 29.63
CA ASN A 216 78.31 39.31 29.57
C ASN A 216 78.33 39.96 30.97
N LYS A 217 77.59 39.42 31.95
CA LYS A 217 77.65 39.89 33.35
C LYS A 217 79.04 39.73 33.97
N LYS A 218 79.75 38.63 33.68
CA LYS A 218 81.13 38.40 34.17
C LYS A 218 82.15 39.38 33.56
N LYS A 219 81.92 39.86 32.34
CA LYS A 219 82.77 40.91 31.73
C LYS A 219 82.57 42.28 32.40
N CYS A 220 81.43 42.52 33.05
CA CYS A 220 81.12 43.78 33.72
C CYS A 220 81.70 43.90 35.15
N CYS A 221 82.19 42.80 35.74
CA CYS A 221 82.72 42.79 37.11
C CYS A 221 84.23 43.09 37.25
N ASN A 222 84.95 43.33 36.14
CA ASN A 222 86.37 43.68 36.17
C ASN A 222 86.60 45.09 35.61
N GLY A 223 86.53 46.11 36.48
CA GLY A 223 87.25 47.39 36.34
C GLY A 223 86.47 48.65 35.88
N GLU A 224 86.18 49.52 36.86
CA GLU A 224 86.15 51.02 36.89
C GLU A 224 85.52 51.85 35.74
N GLY A 225 84.53 52.70 36.07
CA GLY A 225 83.86 53.66 35.17
C GLY A 225 84.61 55.01 35.00
N PRO A 226 84.00 56.07 34.41
CA PRO A 226 82.59 56.23 34.00
C PRO A 226 82.38 56.76 32.56
N GLY A 227 81.22 56.41 31.97
CA GLY A 227 80.55 57.23 30.95
C GLY A 227 80.85 56.91 29.48
N VAL A 228 80.27 55.83 28.95
CA VAL A 228 79.77 55.65 27.56
C VAL A 228 78.81 54.43 27.45
N SER A 229 78.82 53.48 28.40
CA SER A 229 78.24 52.13 28.18
C SER A 229 76.73 52.01 27.96
N GLY A 230 75.92 53.02 28.31
CA GLY A 230 74.47 52.96 28.08
C GLY A 230 74.09 52.97 26.60
N ALA A 231 74.87 53.62 25.73
CA ALA A 231 74.57 53.71 24.30
C ALA A 231 74.97 52.43 23.54
N GLU A 232 76.07 51.78 23.93
CA GLU A 232 76.52 50.51 23.34
C GLU A 232 75.65 49.33 23.82
N GLU A 233 75.31 49.27 25.11
CA GLU A 233 74.36 48.26 25.63
C GLU A 233 72.96 48.44 25.02
N LEU A 234 72.48 49.68 24.88
CA LEU A 234 71.19 49.94 24.23
C LEU A 234 71.22 49.64 22.73
N ALA A 235 72.36 49.85 22.04
CA ALA A 235 72.54 49.48 20.64
C ALA A 235 72.59 47.96 20.45
N GLU A 236 73.23 47.23 21.36
CA GLU A 236 73.33 45.77 21.32
C GLU A 236 71.99 45.10 21.69
N VAL A 237 71.26 45.65 22.66
CA VAL A 237 69.87 45.25 22.97
C VAL A 237 68.93 45.59 21.82
N LYS A 238 69.07 46.75 21.15
CA LYS A 238 68.30 47.07 19.93
C LYS A 238 68.57 46.07 18.81
N LYS A 239 69.82 45.64 18.64
CA LYS A 239 70.23 44.69 17.60
C LYS A 239 69.69 43.29 17.89
N LEU A 240 69.74 42.84 19.15
CA LEU A 240 69.12 41.59 19.60
C LEU A 240 67.60 41.64 19.46
N LEU A 241 66.96 42.77 19.79
CA LEU A 241 65.52 42.95 19.62
C LEU A 241 65.12 42.94 18.15
N GLN A 242 65.90 43.56 17.25
CA GLN A 242 65.66 43.48 15.81
C GLN A 242 65.82 42.06 15.27
N ASN A 243 66.82 41.32 15.74
CA ASN A 243 67.00 39.92 15.36
C ASN A 243 65.84 39.05 15.86
N GLU A 244 65.37 39.26 17.09
CA GLU A 244 64.22 38.56 17.66
C GLU A 244 62.93 38.89 16.92
N ILE A 245 62.70 40.15 16.55
CA ILE A 245 61.57 40.57 15.71
C ILE A 245 61.64 39.89 14.34
N HIS A 246 62.83 39.78 13.73
CA HIS A 246 63.00 39.08 12.46
C HIS A 246 62.75 37.58 12.57
N LEU A 247 63.25 36.92 13.62
CA LEU A 247 62.95 35.49 13.86
C LEU A 247 61.46 35.26 14.10
N ARG A 248 60.79 36.14 14.87
CA ARG A 248 59.34 36.06 15.10
C ARG A 248 58.55 36.21 13.81
N LYS A 249 58.96 37.13 12.94
CA LYS A 249 58.34 37.31 11.62
C LYS A 249 58.54 36.08 10.72
N ALA A 250 59.73 35.50 10.71
CA ALA A 250 60.00 34.28 9.96
C ALA A 250 59.16 33.09 10.48
N ALA A 251 59.03 32.96 11.80
CA ALA A 251 58.18 31.94 12.42
C ALA A 251 56.68 32.17 12.14
N GLU A 252 56.21 33.41 12.14
CA GLU A 252 54.83 33.75 11.75
C GLU A 252 54.57 33.43 10.28
N GLU A 253 55.50 33.74 9.37
CA GLU A 253 55.41 33.40 7.95
C GLU A 253 55.41 31.88 7.72
N GLU A 254 56.16 31.12 8.52
CA GLU A 254 56.20 29.65 8.46
C GLU A 254 54.91 29.02 9.00
N VAL A 255 54.33 29.58 10.06
CA VAL A 255 53.00 29.20 10.57
C VAL A 255 51.91 29.52 9.54
N ASP A 256 52.00 30.66 8.85
CA ASP A 256 51.03 31.04 7.82
C ASP A 256 51.18 30.18 6.55
N TYR A 257 52.40 29.79 6.20
CA TYR A 257 52.69 28.81 5.15
C TYR A 257 52.13 27.42 5.50
N LEU A 258 52.29 26.96 6.74
CA LEU A 258 51.72 25.69 7.22
C LEU A 258 50.19 25.75 7.29
N LYS A 259 49.59 26.87 7.70
CA LYS A 259 48.13 27.10 7.62
C LYS A 259 47.61 27.07 6.19
N ASN A 260 48.32 27.68 5.24
CA ASN A 260 47.93 27.65 3.83
C ASN A 260 48.06 26.24 3.23
N ARG A 261 49.09 25.47 3.63
CA ARG A 261 49.16 24.04 3.29
C ARG A 261 48.04 23.22 3.93
N LEU A 262 47.65 23.52 5.17
CA LEU A 262 46.50 22.90 5.83
C LEU A 262 45.19 23.20 5.08
N GLY A 263 45.04 24.43 4.57
CA GLY A 263 43.95 24.85 3.69
C GLY A 263 43.91 24.12 2.34
N GLN A 264 45.07 23.67 1.84
CA GLN A 264 45.17 22.86 0.62
C GLN A 264 44.85 21.37 0.85
N PHE A 265 45.12 20.82 2.04
CA PHE A 265 44.76 19.44 2.40
C PHE A 265 43.32 19.29 2.93
N THR A 266 42.66 20.39 3.32
CA THR A 266 41.22 20.41 3.63
C THR A 266 40.34 20.56 2.39
N GLN A 267 40.94 20.81 1.22
CA GLN A 267 40.28 20.59 -0.07
C GLN A 267 40.28 19.08 -0.37
N PRO A 268 39.15 18.50 -0.81
CA PRO A 268 39.00 17.06 -0.97
C PRO A 268 40.01 16.53 -1.99
N GLU A 269 40.96 15.72 -1.53
CA GLU A 269 42.01 15.13 -2.38
C GLU A 269 41.41 14.39 -3.59
N ALA A 270 41.91 14.74 -4.78
CA ALA A 270 41.42 14.27 -6.07
C ALA A 270 41.56 12.74 -6.31
N GLY A 271 42.26 12.01 -5.44
CA GLY A 271 42.42 10.55 -5.53
C GLY A 271 41.20 9.77 -5.04
N GLY A 272 40.69 10.09 -3.85
CA GLY A 272 39.48 9.47 -3.28
C GLY A 272 38.21 9.83 -4.05
N ASN A 273 38.21 11.00 -4.72
CA ASN A 273 37.14 11.41 -5.62
C ASN A 273 36.98 10.49 -6.83
N SER A 274 38.01 9.82 -7.34
CA SER A 274 37.83 8.94 -8.51
C SER A 274 36.98 7.70 -8.18
N GLU A 275 37.22 7.09 -7.02
CA GLU A 275 36.46 5.92 -6.55
C GLU A 275 35.10 6.32 -5.98
N ILE A 276 35.02 7.44 -5.25
CA ILE A 276 33.73 7.98 -4.77
C ILE A 276 32.86 8.46 -5.94
N LEU A 277 33.44 9.06 -6.99
CA LEU A 277 32.70 9.47 -8.18
C LEU A 277 32.27 8.26 -9.02
N LYS A 278 33.09 7.20 -9.10
CA LYS A 278 32.68 5.92 -9.70
C LYS A 278 31.56 5.25 -8.91
N LEU A 279 31.65 5.23 -7.58
CA LEU A 279 30.60 4.68 -6.71
C LEU A 279 29.32 5.52 -6.77
N ARG A 280 29.42 6.85 -6.76
CA ARG A 280 28.27 7.75 -6.95
C ARG A 280 27.62 7.57 -8.32
N LYS A 281 28.42 7.47 -9.39
CA LYS A 281 27.91 7.22 -10.74
C LYS A 281 27.26 5.84 -10.85
N SER A 282 27.85 4.81 -10.25
CA SER A 282 27.25 3.47 -10.21
C SER A 282 25.99 3.43 -9.36
N LEU A 283 25.92 4.21 -8.27
CA LEU A 283 24.73 4.38 -7.44
C LEU A 283 23.61 5.15 -8.17
N GLU A 284 23.97 6.17 -8.95
CA GLU A 284 23.05 6.92 -9.83
C GLU A 284 22.52 6.04 -10.97
N ASP A 285 23.38 5.25 -11.61
CA ASP A 285 22.99 4.29 -12.65
C ASP A 285 22.04 3.23 -12.08
N GLU A 286 22.29 2.75 -10.85
CA GLU A 286 21.42 1.75 -10.22
C GLU A 286 20.13 2.35 -9.67
N ALA A 287 20.15 3.60 -9.20
CA ALA A 287 18.93 4.36 -8.90
C ALA A 287 18.09 4.59 -10.16
N HIS A 288 18.71 4.86 -11.31
CA HIS A 288 18.02 4.97 -12.59
C HIS A 288 17.45 3.64 -13.09
N LYS A 289 18.16 2.53 -12.93
CA LYS A 289 17.60 1.20 -13.24
C LYS A 289 16.45 0.84 -12.31
N LYS A 290 16.58 1.10 -11.01
CA LYS A 290 15.51 0.92 -10.02
C LYS A 290 14.29 1.74 -10.39
N LYS A 291 14.46 3.02 -10.75
CA LYS A 291 13.37 3.88 -11.20
C LYS A 291 12.69 3.36 -12.47
N LYS A 292 13.45 2.86 -13.46
CA LYS A 292 12.87 2.22 -14.65
C LYS A 292 12.07 0.96 -14.33
N LEU A 293 12.57 0.12 -13.42
CA LEU A 293 11.86 -1.08 -12.97
C LEU A 293 10.60 -0.72 -12.17
N GLU A 294 10.66 0.30 -11.33
CA GLU A 294 9.49 0.84 -10.62
C GLU A 294 8.45 1.39 -11.61
N GLU A 295 8.88 2.16 -12.62
CA GLU A 295 8.00 2.62 -13.71
C GLU A 295 7.36 1.45 -14.48
N GLU A 296 8.11 0.39 -14.79
CA GLU A 296 7.57 -0.82 -15.43
C GLU A 296 6.57 -1.55 -14.51
N ILE A 297 6.86 -1.66 -13.21
CA ILE A 297 5.95 -2.24 -12.22
C ILE A 297 4.66 -1.41 -12.16
N THR A 298 4.73 -0.08 -12.15
CA THR A 298 3.56 0.79 -12.15
C THR A 298 2.74 0.64 -13.43
N ILE A 299 3.40 0.50 -14.60
CA ILE A 299 2.71 0.23 -15.87
C ILE A 299 1.98 -1.12 -15.82
N LEU A 300 2.64 -2.17 -15.34
CA LEU A 300 2.06 -3.51 -15.21
C LEU A 300 0.91 -3.51 -14.19
N GLN A 301 1.03 -2.79 -13.08
CA GLN A 301 -0.04 -2.61 -12.09
C GLN A 301 -1.24 -1.87 -12.69
N SER A 302 -1.01 -0.80 -13.47
CA SER A 302 -2.07 -0.07 -14.18
C SER A 302 -2.77 -0.95 -15.21
N GLN A 303 -2.02 -1.77 -15.96
CA GLN A 303 -2.59 -2.72 -16.92
C GLN A 303 -3.42 -3.81 -16.21
N LEU A 304 -2.94 -4.31 -15.07
CA LEU A 304 -3.69 -5.27 -14.24
C LEU A 304 -4.98 -4.63 -13.70
N LEU A 305 -4.93 -3.38 -13.26
CA LEU A 305 -6.08 -2.64 -12.76
C LEU A 305 -7.12 -2.39 -13.86
N GLN A 306 -6.66 -2.06 -15.06
CA GLN A 306 -7.52 -1.86 -16.23
C GLN A 306 -8.18 -3.17 -16.68
N LEU A 307 -7.43 -4.27 -16.71
CA LEU A 307 -7.97 -5.61 -17.00
C LEU A 307 -8.96 -6.07 -15.92
N THR A 308 -8.71 -5.71 -14.66
CA THR A 308 -9.62 -6.01 -13.53
C THR A 308 -10.89 -5.18 -13.63
N PHE A 309 -10.77 -3.89 -13.99
CA PHE A 309 -11.91 -3.01 -14.23
C PHE A 309 -12.76 -3.45 -15.42
N GLU A 310 -12.13 -3.88 -16.52
CA GLU A 310 -12.82 -4.46 -17.68
C GLU A 310 -13.50 -5.79 -17.34
N ALA A 311 -12.86 -6.63 -16.53
CA ALA A 311 -13.45 -7.87 -16.02
C ALA A 311 -14.68 -7.58 -15.13
N ASP A 312 -14.62 -6.58 -14.27
CA ASP A 312 -15.76 -6.16 -13.44
C ASP A 312 -16.84 -5.43 -14.24
N ARG A 313 -16.49 -4.75 -15.32
CA ARG A 313 -17.45 -4.15 -16.25
C ARG A 313 -18.19 -5.24 -17.02
N MET A 314 -17.48 -6.27 -17.51
CA MET A 314 -18.09 -7.45 -18.14
C MET A 314 -18.95 -8.25 -17.15
N ARG A 315 -18.51 -8.40 -15.90
CA ARG A 315 -19.29 -9.04 -14.82
C ARG A 315 -20.57 -8.27 -14.53
N ARG A 316 -20.50 -6.94 -14.44
CA ARG A 316 -21.67 -6.06 -14.26
C ARG A 316 -22.60 -6.03 -15.48
N CYS A 317 -22.08 -6.16 -16.71
CA CYS A 317 -22.91 -6.32 -17.91
C CYS A 317 -23.67 -7.67 -17.92
N LEU A 318 -23.05 -8.73 -17.40
CA LEU A 318 -23.69 -10.04 -17.25
C LEU A 318 -24.71 -10.08 -16.10
N GLU A 319 -24.48 -9.32 -15.02
CA GLU A 319 -25.40 -9.20 -13.89
C GLU A 319 -26.55 -8.19 -14.13
N ARG A 320 -26.33 -7.19 -15.00
CA ARG A 320 -27.31 -6.13 -15.32
C ARG A 320 -28.02 -6.34 -16.66
N GLY A 321 -28.21 -7.60 -17.07
CA GLY A 321 -29.11 -7.99 -18.16
C GLY A 321 -30.58 -7.86 -17.76
N GLY A 322 -31.05 -6.63 -17.56
CA GLY A 322 -32.40 -6.34 -17.10
C GLY A 322 -32.82 -4.88 -17.14
N SER A 323 -32.68 -4.18 -18.28
CA SER A 323 -33.67 -3.21 -18.78
C SER A 323 -33.20 -2.66 -20.13
N GLY A 324 -34.04 -2.75 -21.15
CA GLY A 324 -33.79 -2.18 -22.47
C GLY A 324 -34.25 -0.73 -22.55
N ASN A 325 -33.37 0.14 -23.05
CA ASN A 325 -33.60 1.15 -24.10
C ASN A 325 -32.57 2.28 -23.96
N ALA A 326 -31.40 2.05 -24.54
CA ALA A 326 -30.48 3.10 -25.01
C ALA A 326 -29.61 2.48 -26.10
N PHE A 327 -30.27 2.01 -27.18
CA PHE A 327 -29.61 1.46 -28.36
C PHE A 327 -30.31 2.01 -29.60
N THR A 328 -30.22 3.32 -29.78
CA THR A 328 -30.48 4.05 -31.03
C THR A 328 -29.74 5.37 -30.92
N GLY A 329 -28.52 5.44 -31.44
CA GLY A 329 -27.73 6.68 -31.40
C GLY A 329 -26.21 6.55 -31.42
N LEU A 330 -25.65 5.40 -31.84
CA LEU A 330 -24.18 5.25 -31.94
C LEU A 330 -23.74 4.57 -33.24
N ASP A 331 -24.43 4.84 -34.36
CA ASP A 331 -23.95 4.51 -35.71
C ASP A 331 -23.65 5.76 -36.56
N SER A 332 -23.84 6.97 -36.03
CA SER A 332 -23.69 8.23 -36.80
C SER A 332 -22.41 9.03 -36.52
N LEU A 333 -21.44 8.50 -35.76
CA LEU A 333 -20.24 9.25 -35.36
C LEU A 333 -18.91 8.54 -35.70
N MET A 334 -18.95 7.52 -36.55
CA MET A 334 -17.74 6.82 -37.03
C MET A 334 -17.34 7.13 -38.49
N SER A 335 -17.96 8.13 -39.15
CA SER A 335 -17.71 8.39 -40.58
C SER A 335 -17.11 9.76 -40.93
N GLN A 336 -16.60 10.54 -39.97
CA GLN A 336 -15.89 11.79 -40.31
C GLN A 336 -14.71 12.01 -39.37
N VAL A 337 -13.58 11.37 -39.66
CA VAL A 337 -12.23 11.98 -39.71
C VAL A 337 -11.34 10.95 -40.40
N GLY A 338 -11.35 10.98 -41.73
CA GLY A 338 -10.52 10.15 -42.58
C GLY A 338 -10.15 10.93 -43.83
N HIS A 339 -9.35 11.98 -43.66
CA HIS A 339 -8.37 12.48 -44.64
C HIS A 339 -7.79 13.80 -44.15
N LEU A 340 -6.56 13.75 -43.65
CA LEU A 340 -5.50 14.73 -43.95
C LEU A 340 -4.18 14.12 -43.48
N HIS A 341 -3.49 13.50 -44.43
CA HIS A 341 -2.07 13.17 -44.31
C HIS A 341 -1.26 14.46 -44.16
N LEU A 342 -0.35 14.50 -43.19
CA LEU A 342 0.93 15.21 -43.31
C LEU A 342 1.96 14.59 -42.35
N LYS A 343 2.89 13.88 -43.00
CA LYS A 343 4.29 13.57 -42.70
C LYS A 343 4.91 14.02 -41.36
N ASP A 344 5.53 13.03 -40.71
CA ASP A 344 6.93 13.00 -40.25
C ASP A 344 7.34 13.93 -39.09
N ALA A 345 7.50 13.35 -37.89
CA ALA A 345 8.61 13.56 -36.94
C ALA A 345 8.30 12.85 -35.60
N GLY A 346 9.32 12.23 -35.00
CA GLY A 346 9.24 11.39 -33.81
C GLY A 346 8.80 12.07 -32.50
N ASN A 347 8.65 11.24 -31.46
CA ASN A 347 8.22 11.52 -30.08
C ASN A 347 6.71 11.76 -29.84
N GLY A 348 5.94 10.67 -29.79
CA GLY A 348 4.54 10.65 -29.37
C GLY A 348 4.32 10.42 -27.87
N GLN A 349 4.57 11.46 -27.08
CA GLN A 349 3.90 11.89 -25.84
C GLN A 349 3.17 10.88 -24.93
N ARG A 350 3.76 10.64 -23.75
CA ARG A 350 3.05 10.38 -22.47
C ARG A 350 2.82 11.69 -21.68
N ALA A 351 2.67 12.82 -22.39
CA ALA A 351 2.77 14.17 -21.85
C ALA A 351 1.40 14.88 -21.72
N SER A 352 0.42 14.26 -21.06
CA SER A 352 -0.92 14.84 -20.90
C SER A 352 -1.35 15.13 -19.45
N ILE A 353 -0.65 14.61 -18.42
CA ILE A 353 -1.04 14.84 -17.01
C ILE A 353 -0.12 15.86 -16.30
N ALA A 354 1.20 15.81 -16.53
CA ALA A 354 2.12 16.85 -16.07
C ALA A 354 1.77 18.22 -16.68
N THR A 355 1.30 18.23 -17.92
CA THR A 355 0.87 19.42 -18.65
C THR A 355 -0.39 20.06 -18.08
N LEU A 356 -1.28 19.35 -17.37
CA LEU A 356 -2.46 19.98 -16.74
C LEU A 356 -2.10 20.86 -15.53
N SER A 357 -1.16 20.39 -14.70
CA SER A 357 -0.59 21.16 -13.59
C SER A 357 0.12 22.42 -14.09
N GLU A 358 0.91 22.28 -15.17
CA GLU A 358 1.66 23.37 -15.79
C GLU A 358 0.80 24.32 -16.65
N GLN A 359 -0.26 23.84 -17.32
CA GLN A 359 -1.05 24.64 -18.26
C GLN A 359 -2.30 25.29 -17.64
N VAL A 360 -2.96 24.66 -16.68
CA VAL A 360 -4.17 25.21 -16.03
C VAL A 360 -3.83 25.93 -14.72
N GLY A 361 -2.74 25.53 -14.07
CA GLY A 361 -2.30 26.04 -12.77
C GLY A 361 -3.07 25.36 -11.64
N LEU A 362 -2.35 24.58 -10.82
CA LEU A 362 -2.89 23.91 -9.63
C LEU A 362 -3.72 24.85 -8.74
N GLN A 363 -3.29 26.11 -8.60
CA GLN A 363 -3.99 27.18 -7.89
C GLN A 363 -5.42 27.42 -8.40
N LYS A 364 -5.65 27.39 -9.73
CA LYS A 364 -7.00 27.58 -10.29
C LYS A 364 -7.89 26.39 -9.95
N VAL A 365 -7.38 25.17 -10.01
CA VAL A 365 -8.15 23.97 -9.64
C VAL A 365 -8.53 24.00 -8.17
N LEU A 366 -7.61 24.41 -7.29
CA LEU A 366 -7.89 24.55 -5.86
C LEU A 366 -8.93 25.63 -5.58
N SER A 367 -8.91 26.77 -6.28
CA SER A 367 -9.95 27.81 -6.14
C SER A 367 -11.37 27.30 -6.46
N LEU A 368 -11.50 26.29 -7.34
CA LEU A 368 -12.79 25.68 -7.67
C LEU A 368 -13.35 24.79 -6.55
N LEU A 369 -12.54 24.40 -5.56
CA LEU A 369 -13.03 23.69 -4.36
C LEU A 369 -13.94 24.60 -3.51
N GLU A 370 -13.77 25.92 -3.61
CA GLU A 370 -14.57 26.92 -2.90
C GLU A 370 -15.77 27.41 -3.71
N SER A 371 -15.98 26.88 -4.92
CA SER A 371 -17.13 27.23 -5.77
C SER A 371 -18.45 26.99 -5.03
N GLU A 372 -19.39 27.94 -5.16
CA GLU A 372 -20.75 27.79 -4.64
C GLU A 372 -21.52 26.68 -5.38
N ASP A 373 -21.22 26.45 -6.66
CA ASP A 373 -21.83 25.38 -7.45
C ASP A 373 -21.34 24.00 -7.00
N ALA A 374 -22.29 23.18 -6.52
CA ALA A 374 -22.03 21.83 -6.04
C ALA A 374 -21.42 20.91 -7.09
N ASN A 375 -21.84 20.99 -8.35
CA ASN A 375 -21.28 20.18 -9.43
C ASN A 375 -19.84 20.58 -9.73
N VAL A 376 -19.55 21.88 -9.78
CA VAL A 376 -18.17 22.36 -9.98
C VAL A 376 -17.27 21.87 -8.85
N ARG A 377 -17.73 21.99 -7.60
CA ARG A 377 -17.00 21.54 -6.41
C ARG A 377 -16.76 20.02 -6.41
N ILE A 378 -17.75 19.22 -6.78
CA ILE A 378 -17.63 17.75 -6.93
C ILE A 378 -16.59 17.38 -7.99
N HIS A 379 -16.56 18.07 -9.12
CA HIS A 379 -15.58 17.77 -10.18
C HIS A 379 -14.18 18.24 -9.78
N ALA A 380 -14.06 19.42 -9.15
CA ALA A 380 -12.80 19.94 -8.63
C ALA A 380 -12.17 18.98 -7.61
N VAL A 381 -12.94 18.50 -6.63
CA VAL A 381 -12.40 17.57 -5.61
C VAL A 381 -11.99 16.22 -6.23
N LYS A 382 -12.69 15.74 -7.27
CA LYS A 382 -12.28 14.53 -8.01
C LYS A 382 -10.97 14.73 -8.77
N VAL A 383 -10.79 15.90 -9.41
CA VAL A 383 -9.53 16.24 -10.09
C VAL A 383 -8.39 16.27 -9.07
N VAL A 384 -8.58 16.93 -7.92
CA VAL A 384 -7.56 16.99 -6.86
C VAL A 384 -7.25 15.60 -6.30
N ALA A 385 -8.27 14.75 -6.07
CA ALA A 385 -8.06 13.38 -5.59
C ALA A 385 -7.24 12.52 -6.57
N ASN A 386 -7.50 12.67 -7.88
CA ASN A 386 -6.74 11.99 -8.92
C ASN A 386 -5.32 12.52 -9.01
N LEU A 387 -5.12 13.84 -8.90
CA LEU A 387 -3.78 14.43 -8.89
C LEU A 387 -2.97 13.97 -7.68
N ALA A 388 -3.61 13.87 -6.50
CA ALA A 388 -2.98 13.40 -5.27
C ALA A 388 -2.57 11.92 -5.30
N ALA A 389 -3.13 11.11 -6.21
CA ALA A 389 -2.74 9.73 -6.39
C ALA A 389 -1.30 9.58 -6.92
N GLU A 390 -0.77 10.62 -7.57
CA GLU A 390 0.61 10.67 -8.06
C GLU A 390 1.54 11.28 -7.01
N GLU A 391 2.58 10.54 -6.59
CA GLU A 391 3.53 10.94 -5.55
C GLU A 391 4.15 12.32 -5.82
N ALA A 392 4.53 12.59 -7.07
CA ALA A 392 5.16 13.85 -7.50
C ALA A 392 4.28 15.10 -7.35
N ASN A 393 2.97 14.93 -7.11
CA ASN A 393 2.02 16.02 -6.91
C ASN A 393 1.64 16.22 -5.44
N GLN A 394 1.86 15.22 -4.58
CA GLN A 394 1.34 15.24 -3.21
C GLN A 394 1.85 16.43 -2.41
N GLU A 395 3.16 16.68 -2.42
CA GLU A 395 3.77 17.84 -1.74
C GLU A 395 3.30 19.17 -2.37
N LYS A 396 3.31 19.27 -3.70
CA LYS A 396 2.86 20.47 -4.43
C LYS A 396 1.41 20.86 -4.13
N ILE A 397 0.52 19.87 -3.98
CA ILE A 397 -0.88 20.09 -3.61
C ILE A 397 -0.97 20.69 -2.21
N VAL A 398 -0.17 20.19 -1.27
CA VAL A 398 -0.14 20.70 0.11
C VAL A 398 0.46 22.11 0.15
N GLU A 399 1.60 22.35 -0.51
CA GLU A 399 2.22 23.68 -0.64
C GLU A 399 1.28 24.72 -1.25
N ALA A 400 0.42 24.28 -2.19
CA ALA A 400 -0.56 25.14 -2.84
C ALA A 400 -1.82 25.42 -1.98
N GLY A 401 -1.91 24.90 -0.75
CA GLY A 401 -3.08 25.07 0.14
C GLY A 401 -4.21 24.07 -0.08
N GLY A 402 -3.96 23.00 -0.85
CA GLY A 402 -4.97 22.00 -1.17
C GLY A 402 -5.41 21.18 0.04
N LEU A 403 -4.51 20.90 0.98
CA LEU A 403 -4.85 20.19 2.21
C LEU A 403 -5.91 20.93 3.04
N SER A 404 -5.68 22.21 3.32
CA SER A 404 -6.62 23.04 4.08
C SER A 404 -7.98 23.13 3.40
N SER A 405 -7.99 23.24 2.07
CA SER A 405 -9.22 23.22 1.27
C SER A 405 -9.99 21.89 1.42
N LEU A 406 -9.29 20.75 1.36
CA LEU A 406 -9.89 19.42 1.52
C LEU A 406 -10.43 19.19 2.95
N LEU A 407 -9.71 19.65 3.98
CA LEU A 407 -10.15 19.58 5.37
C LEU A 407 -11.38 20.47 5.61
N MET A 408 -11.41 21.66 4.99
CA MET A 408 -12.59 22.53 5.03
C MET A 408 -13.82 21.85 4.39
N LEU A 409 -13.64 21.12 3.29
CA LEU A 409 -14.73 20.35 2.67
C LEU A 409 -15.28 19.24 3.57
N LEU A 410 -14.43 18.55 4.34
CA LEU A 410 -14.89 17.58 5.34
C LEU A 410 -15.74 18.25 6.43
N ARG A 411 -15.42 19.49 6.81
CA ARG A 411 -16.10 20.24 7.88
C ARG A 411 -17.47 20.80 7.49
N ARG A 412 -17.78 21.00 6.21
CA ARG A 412 -19.04 21.64 5.79
C ARG A 412 -20.26 20.71 5.80
N PHE A 413 -20.09 19.40 5.96
CA PHE A 413 -21.14 18.38 6.10
C PHE A 413 -22.25 18.31 5.02
N GLU A 414 -22.22 19.13 3.96
CA GLU A 414 -23.34 19.27 3.01
C GLU A 414 -23.54 18.10 2.03
N ASP A 415 -22.46 17.46 1.54
CA ASP A 415 -22.54 16.45 0.46
C ASP A 415 -21.65 15.23 0.76
N GLU A 416 -22.27 14.04 0.78
CA GLU A 416 -21.60 12.76 1.07
C GLU A 416 -20.60 12.36 -0.02
N THR A 417 -20.87 12.67 -1.29
CA THR A 417 -19.93 12.43 -2.40
C THR A 417 -18.70 13.32 -2.27
N VAL A 418 -18.87 14.59 -1.94
CA VAL A 418 -17.73 15.50 -1.70
C VAL A 418 -16.92 15.00 -0.51
N ARG A 419 -17.57 14.63 0.59
CA ARG A 419 -16.91 14.12 1.80
C ARG A 419 -16.09 12.87 1.52
N ARG A 420 -16.65 11.92 0.79
CA ARG A 420 -15.97 10.69 0.35
C ARG A 420 -14.73 10.99 -0.48
N VAL A 421 -14.86 11.84 -1.50
CA VAL A 421 -13.76 12.13 -2.42
C VAL A 421 -12.68 12.96 -1.73
N ALA A 422 -13.06 13.89 -0.85
CA ALA A 422 -12.13 14.65 -0.01
C ALA A 422 -11.34 13.73 0.94
N ALA A 423 -12.01 12.81 1.63
CA ALA A 423 -11.35 11.81 2.47
C ALA A 423 -10.39 10.92 1.65
N GLY A 424 -10.78 10.56 0.43
CA GLY A 424 -9.92 9.82 -0.51
C GLY A 424 -8.68 10.61 -0.94
N ALA A 425 -8.84 11.90 -1.24
CA ALA A 425 -7.72 12.79 -1.56
C ALA A 425 -6.76 12.91 -0.37
N ILE A 426 -7.28 13.10 0.85
CA ILE A 426 -6.48 13.15 2.08
C ILE A 426 -5.76 11.81 2.32
N ALA A 427 -6.42 10.67 2.03
CA ALA A 427 -5.77 9.36 2.13
C ALA A 427 -4.56 9.24 1.20
N ASN A 428 -4.68 9.75 -0.04
CA ASN A 428 -3.57 9.78 -0.98
C ASN A 428 -2.45 10.72 -0.51
N LEU A 429 -2.78 11.93 -0.04
CA LEU A 429 -1.80 12.87 0.50
C LEU A 429 -1.07 12.32 1.73
N ALA A 430 -1.76 11.53 2.56
CA ALA A 430 -1.20 10.87 3.74
C ALA A 430 -0.22 9.74 3.43
N MET A 431 -0.04 9.35 2.16
CA MET A 431 1.01 8.39 1.78
C MET A 431 2.42 8.98 1.91
N ASN A 432 2.56 10.31 1.81
CA ASN A 432 3.82 11.01 1.96
C ASN A 432 4.05 11.41 3.43
N GLU A 433 5.20 11.03 4.01
CA GLU A 433 5.52 11.26 5.42
C GLU A 433 5.54 12.75 5.81
N ALA A 434 6.05 13.64 4.95
CA ALA A 434 6.10 15.08 5.22
C ALA A 434 4.68 15.69 5.34
N ASN A 435 3.76 15.21 4.50
CA ASN A 435 2.36 15.66 4.53
C ASN A 435 1.62 15.16 5.77
N GLN A 436 1.99 14.01 6.33
CA GLN A 436 1.33 13.45 7.50
C GLN A 436 1.42 14.40 8.70
N GLU A 437 2.57 15.03 8.92
CA GLU A 437 2.74 16.00 10.01
C GLU A 437 1.82 17.22 9.82
N LEU A 438 1.71 17.75 8.61
CA LEU A 438 0.82 18.87 8.28
C LEU A 438 -0.66 18.49 8.45
N ILE A 439 -1.06 17.30 8.00
CA ILE A 439 -2.43 16.77 8.22
C ILE A 439 -2.76 16.75 9.72
N MET A 440 -1.80 16.35 10.56
CA MET A 440 -1.99 16.36 12.01
C MET A 440 -2.05 17.78 12.58
N VAL A 441 -1.21 18.70 12.12
CA VAL A 441 -1.19 20.11 12.58
C VAL A 441 -2.53 20.79 12.29
N GLU A 442 -3.13 20.53 11.12
CA GLU A 442 -4.42 21.11 10.72
C GLU A 442 -5.65 20.40 11.32
N GLY A 443 -5.47 19.45 12.25
CA GLY A 443 -6.57 18.75 12.92
C GLY A 443 -7.28 17.71 12.05
N GLY A 444 -6.56 17.14 11.08
CA GLY A 444 -7.10 16.17 10.12
C GLY A 444 -7.65 14.90 10.77
N ILE A 445 -7.04 14.39 11.84
CA ILE A 445 -7.57 13.19 12.54
C ILE A 445 -8.90 13.51 13.20
N GLY A 446 -9.05 14.67 13.84
CA GLY A 446 -10.33 15.09 14.40
C GLY A 446 -11.45 15.10 13.36
N LEU A 447 -11.21 15.71 12.19
CA LEU A 447 -12.19 15.78 11.09
C LEU A 447 -12.50 14.41 10.46
N LEU A 448 -11.48 13.57 10.27
CA LEU A 448 -11.65 12.20 9.80
C LEU A 448 -12.43 11.36 10.83
N SER A 449 -12.19 11.56 12.12
CA SER A 449 -12.90 10.86 13.20
C SER A 449 -14.37 11.27 13.28
N MET A 450 -14.68 12.57 13.13
CA MET A 450 -16.05 13.05 13.02
C MET A 450 -16.74 12.46 11.78
N THR A 451 -16.05 12.45 10.64
CA THR A 451 -16.57 11.84 9.41
C THR A 451 -16.84 10.33 9.60
N ALA A 452 -15.95 9.62 10.27
CA ALA A 452 -16.10 8.20 10.59
C ALA A 452 -17.31 7.93 11.50
N ALA A 453 -17.65 8.85 12.41
CA ALA A 453 -18.79 8.70 13.32
C ALA A 453 -20.13 8.93 12.62
N GLU A 454 -20.19 9.87 11.67
CA GLU A 454 -21.43 10.27 11.00
C GLU A 454 -21.73 9.50 9.72
N ALA A 455 -20.70 9.02 8.99
CA ALA A 455 -20.91 8.36 7.71
C ALA A 455 -21.56 6.98 7.87
N GLU A 456 -22.55 6.69 7.02
CA GLU A 456 -23.16 5.37 6.88
C GLU A 456 -22.64 4.63 5.64
N ASP A 457 -22.27 5.36 4.58
CA ASP A 457 -21.73 4.80 3.34
C ASP A 457 -20.39 4.06 3.58
N PRO A 458 -20.33 2.74 3.29
CA PRO A 458 -19.11 1.95 3.43
C PRO A 458 -17.95 2.48 2.60
N GLN A 459 -18.22 3.10 1.44
CA GLN A 459 -17.17 3.64 0.59
C GLN A 459 -16.50 4.86 1.24
N THR A 460 -17.28 5.74 1.87
CA THR A 460 -16.79 6.87 2.67
C THR A 460 -15.98 6.37 3.86
N LEU A 461 -16.52 5.42 4.62
CA LEU A 461 -15.81 4.80 5.75
C LEU A 461 -14.50 4.14 5.33
N ARG A 462 -14.44 3.53 4.13
CA ARG A 462 -13.20 2.95 3.59
C ARG A 462 -12.14 4.02 3.33
N MET A 463 -12.51 5.16 2.74
CA MET A 463 -11.56 6.26 2.48
C MET A 463 -11.02 6.83 3.79
N VAL A 464 -11.90 7.05 4.76
CA VAL A 464 -11.52 7.57 6.08
C VAL A 464 -10.61 6.61 6.82
N ALA A 465 -10.98 5.32 6.90
CA ALA A 465 -10.14 4.30 7.51
C ALA A 465 -8.79 4.16 6.78
N GLY A 466 -8.78 4.32 5.45
CA GLY A 466 -7.56 4.32 4.65
C GLY A 466 -6.63 5.50 4.98
N ALA A 467 -7.18 6.71 5.13
CA ALA A 467 -6.41 7.89 5.54
C ALA A 467 -5.81 7.71 6.94
N ILE A 468 -6.62 7.30 7.92
CA ILE A 468 -6.15 7.06 9.29
C ILE A 468 -5.10 5.94 9.31
N ALA A 469 -5.29 4.87 8.55
CA ALA A 469 -4.33 3.75 8.48
C ALA A 469 -2.98 4.15 7.87
N ASN A 470 -2.94 5.13 6.95
CA ASN A 470 -1.68 5.70 6.46
C ASN A 470 -0.97 6.50 7.57
N LEU A 471 -1.73 7.30 8.33
CA LEU A 471 -1.21 8.09 9.45
C LEU A 471 -0.73 7.22 10.62
N CYS A 472 -1.36 6.05 10.84
CA CYS A 472 -0.92 5.06 11.83
C CYS A 472 0.48 4.50 11.58
N GLY A 473 1.04 4.66 10.38
CA GLY A 473 2.39 4.17 10.03
C GLY A 473 3.54 5.08 10.46
N ASN A 474 3.26 6.21 11.09
CA ASN A 474 4.27 7.19 11.49
C ASN A 474 4.55 7.15 13.00
N ASP A 475 5.79 6.82 13.35
CA ASP A 475 6.22 6.66 14.74
C ASP A 475 6.10 7.96 15.56
N LYS A 476 6.27 9.13 14.92
CA LYS A 476 6.22 10.44 15.60
C LYS A 476 4.80 10.88 15.94
N LEU A 477 3.79 10.33 15.28
CA LEU A 477 2.41 10.82 15.34
C LEU A 477 1.50 10.04 16.30
N GLN A 478 1.98 8.94 16.89
CA GLN A 478 1.17 8.00 17.69
C GLN A 478 0.37 8.68 18.82
N MET A 479 1.04 9.51 19.63
CA MET A 479 0.42 10.23 20.75
C MET A 479 -0.71 11.15 20.28
N LYS A 480 -0.44 11.91 19.21
CA LYS A 480 -1.39 12.86 18.66
C LYS A 480 -2.58 12.14 18.01
N LEU A 481 -2.32 11.07 17.26
CA LEU A 481 -3.34 10.22 16.62
C LEU A 481 -4.29 9.63 17.67
N ARG A 482 -3.76 9.16 18.80
CA ARG A 482 -4.59 8.70 19.92
C ARG A 482 -5.40 9.84 20.52
N SER A 483 -4.76 10.98 20.84
CA SER A 483 -5.42 12.11 21.51
C SER A 483 -6.57 12.71 20.70
N GLU A 484 -6.46 12.69 19.37
CA GLU A 484 -7.51 13.16 18.45
C GLU A 484 -8.54 12.08 18.10
N GLY A 485 -8.46 10.89 18.70
CA GLY A 485 -9.46 9.84 18.56
C GLY A 485 -9.31 8.93 17.34
N GLY A 486 -8.15 8.91 16.68
CA GLY A 486 -7.93 8.11 15.46
C GLY A 486 -8.13 6.59 15.67
N ILE A 487 -7.67 6.04 16.80
CA ILE A 487 -7.89 4.61 17.14
C ILE A 487 -9.39 4.33 17.31
N LYS A 488 -10.08 5.18 18.07
CA LYS A 488 -11.54 5.08 18.30
C LYS A 488 -12.32 5.20 17.00
N ALA A 489 -11.89 6.06 16.09
CA ALA A 489 -12.50 6.20 14.77
C ALA A 489 -12.34 4.92 13.94
N LEU A 490 -11.15 4.33 13.88
CA LEU A 490 -10.93 3.04 13.20
C LEU A 490 -11.86 1.96 13.76
N LEU A 491 -11.89 1.78 15.09
CA LEU A 491 -12.78 0.82 15.74
C LEU A 491 -14.26 1.14 15.50
N GLY A 492 -14.63 2.42 15.48
CA GLY A 492 -15.98 2.88 15.19
C GLY A 492 -16.44 2.48 13.78
N THR A 493 -15.55 2.50 12.78
CA THR A 493 -15.90 2.12 11.40
C THR A 493 -16.21 0.63 11.22
N VAL A 494 -15.80 -0.23 12.17
CA VAL A 494 -16.07 -1.67 12.14
C VAL A 494 -17.57 -1.97 12.07
N ARG A 495 -18.42 -1.09 12.63
CA ARG A 495 -19.88 -1.24 12.68
C ARG A 495 -20.54 -1.49 11.32
N CYS A 496 -19.92 -1.06 10.21
CA CYS A 496 -20.49 -1.26 8.88
C CYS A 496 -20.34 -2.71 8.36
N GLY A 497 -19.44 -3.51 8.94
CA GLY A 497 -19.20 -4.91 8.55
C GLY A 497 -18.66 -5.11 7.14
N HIS A 498 -18.35 -4.04 6.40
CA HIS A 498 -17.91 -4.14 5.01
C HIS A 498 -16.46 -4.65 4.92
N PRO A 499 -16.16 -5.72 4.15
CA PRO A 499 -14.83 -6.33 4.12
C PRO A 499 -13.69 -5.36 3.81
N ASP A 500 -13.89 -4.47 2.84
CA ASP A 500 -12.85 -3.49 2.48
C ASP A 500 -12.56 -2.48 3.61
N VAL A 501 -13.58 -2.10 4.39
CA VAL A 501 -13.41 -1.19 5.53
C VAL A 501 -12.65 -1.93 6.63
N LEU A 502 -13.06 -3.15 6.96
CA LEU A 502 -12.38 -4.00 7.93
C LEU A 502 -10.92 -4.26 7.55
N SER A 503 -10.62 -4.39 6.25
CA SER A 503 -9.24 -4.51 5.76
C SER A 503 -8.41 -3.26 6.01
N GLN A 504 -8.99 -2.05 5.86
CA GLN A 504 -8.29 -0.80 6.19
C GLN A 504 -8.10 -0.64 7.70
N VAL A 505 -9.10 -1.02 8.50
CA VAL A 505 -9.01 -1.03 9.97
C VAL A 505 -7.90 -1.97 10.43
N ALA A 506 -7.87 -3.20 9.92
CA ALA A 506 -6.82 -4.17 10.23
C ALA A 506 -5.43 -3.63 9.85
N ARG A 507 -5.30 -3.02 8.66
CA ARG A 507 -4.06 -2.38 8.21
C ARG A 507 -3.62 -1.24 9.15
N GLY A 508 -4.53 -0.37 9.55
CA GLY A 508 -4.24 0.73 10.46
C GLY A 508 -3.79 0.24 11.84
N ILE A 509 -4.47 -0.77 12.39
CA ILE A 509 -4.10 -1.40 13.66
C ILE A 509 -2.72 -2.07 13.58
N ALA A 510 -2.43 -2.79 12.49
CA ALA A 510 -1.13 -3.43 12.28
C ALA A 510 0.00 -2.41 12.17
N ASN A 511 -0.22 -1.33 11.42
CA ASN A 511 0.72 -0.22 11.30
C ASN A 511 0.99 0.41 12.68
N PHE A 512 -0.07 0.75 13.41
CA PHE A 512 0.05 1.35 14.73
C PHE A 512 0.78 0.43 15.72
N ALA A 513 0.45 -0.86 15.77
CA ALA A 513 1.12 -1.84 16.62
C ALA A 513 2.61 -1.98 16.29
N LYS A 514 2.97 -2.00 15.01
CA LYS A 514 4.37 -2.02 14.55
C LYS A 514 5.12 -0.77 15.01
N CYS A 515 4.50 0.39 14.86
CA CYS A 515 5.06 1.67 15.27
C CYS A 515 5.25 1.76 16.79
N GLU A 516 4.25 1.37 17.59
CA GLU A 516 4.37 1.31 19.05
C GLU A 516 5.50 0.36 19.48
N SER A 517 5.65 -0.74 18.76
CA SER A 517 6.68 -1.73 19.07
C SER A 517 8.10 -1.21 18.82
N ARG A 518 8.29 -0.46 17.73
CA ARG A 518 9.55 0.24 17.44
C ARG A 518 9.85 1.31 18.49
N ALA A 519 8.87 2.15 18.81
CA ALA A 519 9.04 3.22 19.79
C ALA A 519 9.43 2.67 21.18
N SER A 520 8.81 1.57 21.58
CA SER A 520 9.13 0.88 22.84
C SER A 520 10.52 0.24 22.82
N SER A 521 10.93 -0.35 21.68
CA SER A 521 12.28 -0.92 21.51
C SER A 521 13.38 0.15 21.54
N GLN A 522 13.07 1.37 21.07
CA GLN A 522 13.97 2.53 21.14
C GLN A 522 13.94 3.25 22.50
N GLY A 523 13.13 2.79 23.46
CA GLY A 523 12.99 3.41 24.77
C GLY A 523 12.25 4.76 24.79
N THR A 524 11.67 5.18 23.66
CA THR A 524 10.91 6.45 23.55
C THR A 524 9.49 6.33 24.09
N LYS A 525 8.95 5.10 24.15
CA LYS A 525 7.66 4.80 24.78
C LYS A 525 7.84 3.88 25.98
N THR A 526 7.25 4.28 27.11
CA THR A 526 7.13 3.46 28.33
C THR A 526 5.65 3.29 28.68
N GLY A 527 5.23 2.07 29.01
CA GLY A 527 3.84 1.74 29.35
C GLY A 527 3.16 0.77 28.38
N GLY A 528 1.85 0.56 28.58
CA GLY A 528 1.05 -0.35 27.77
C GLY A 528 0.78 0.17 26.35
N SER A 529 0.33 -0.73 25.48
CA SER A 529 -0.12 -0.34 24.14
C SER A 529 -1.40 0.51 24.21
N PHE A 530 -1.41 1.61 23.46
CA PHE A 530 -2.58 2.47 23.30
C PHE A 530 -3.72 1.74 22.59
N LEU A 531 -3.41 0.76 21.72
CA LEU A 531 -4.44 -0.09 21.12
C LEU A 531 -5.15 -0.93 22.17
N ILE A 532 -4.43 -1.46 23.15
CA ILE A 532 -5.03 -2.23 24.26
C ILE A 532 -5.85 -1.30 25.16
N GLU A 533 -5.29 -0.14 25.54
CA GLU A 533 -5.97 0.85 26.38
C GLU A 533 -7.26 1.41 25.74
N ASP A 534 -7.28 1.60 24.42
CA ASP A 534 -8.46 2.08 23.68
C ASP A 534 -9.40 0.93 23.26
N GLY A 535 -9.18 -0.30 23.73
CA GLY A 535 -10.11 -1.42 23.58
C GLY A 535 -10.03 -2.20 22.27
N ALA A 536 -8.96 -2.02 21.47
CA ALA A 536 -8.81 -2.71 20.19
C ALA A 536 -8.54 -4.21 20.33
N LEU A 537 -7.98 -4.65 21.47
CA LEU A 537 -7.52 -6.03 21.67
C LEU A 537 -8.62 -7.07 21.42
N GLN A 538 -9.84 -6.82 21.89
CA GLN A 538 -10.95 -7.76 21.69
C GLN A 538 -11.28 -7.96 20.20
N TRP A 539 -11.30 -6.86 19.43
CA TRP A 539 -11.56 -6.92 18.00
C TRP A 539 -10.41 -7.58 17.24
N ILE A 540 -9.16 -7.32 17.65
CA ILE A 540 -7.96 -7.98 17.10
C ILE A 540 -8.07 -9.50 17.30
N VAL A 541 -8.33 -9.98 18.51
CA VAL A 541 -8.43 -11.41 18.79
C VAL A 541 -9.56 -12.06 18.00
N GLN A 542 -10.73 -11.42 17.90
CA GLN A 542 -11.87 -11.94 17.11
C GLN A 542 -11.56 -12.08 15.61
N ASN A 543 -10.64 -11.28 15.07
CA ASN A 543 -10.29 -11.27 13.65
C ASN A 543 -8.96 -11.97 13.35
N ALA A 544 -8.31 -12.58 14.34
CA ALA A 544 -7.02 -13.25 14.17
C ALA A 544 -7.10 -14.43 13.21
N ASN A 545 -8.24 -15.13 13.18
CA ASN A 545 -8.50 -16.24 12.25
C ASN A 545 -9.57 -15.88 11.20
N ASN A 546 -9.57 -14.64 10.71
CA ASN A 546 -10.53 -14.19 9.71
C ASN A 546 -10.36 -14.95 8.37
N GLU A 547 -11.45 -15.28 7.68
CA GLU A 547 -11.40 -15.97 6.39
C GLU A 547 -10.73 -15.12 5.30
N ALA A 548 -10.92 -13.81 5.34
CA ALA A 548 -10.32 -12.86 4.40
C ALA A 548 -8.82 -12.72 4.67
N SER A 549 -8.01 -13.15 3.70
CA SER A 549 -6.54 -13.12 3.79
C SER A 549 -5.96 -11.74 4.16
N PRO A 550 -6.43 -10.61 3.56
CA PRO A 550 -5.90 -9.29 3.89
C PRO A 550 -6.12 -8.91 5.37
N ILE A 551 -7.31 -9.18 5.92
CA ILE A 551 -7.62 -8.90 7.32
C ILE A 551 -6.76 -9.78 8.22
N ARG A 552 -6.79 -11.10 7.99
CA ARG A 552 -6.05 -12.08 8.78
C ARG A 552 -4.56 -11.73 8.88
N ARG A 553 -3.90 -11.46 7.75
CA ARG A 553 -2.47 -11.10 7.70
C ARG A 553 -2.13 -9.89 8.57
N HIS A 554 -2.93 -8.82 8.48
CA HIS A 554 -2.69 -7.61 9.27
C HIS A 554 -2.91 -7.84 10.76
N ILE A 555 -3.93 -8.61 11.13
CA ILE A 555 -4.23 -8.92 12.53
C ILE A 555 -3.18 -9.85 13.15
N GLU A 556 -2.72 -10.87 12.42
CA GLU A 556 -1.64 -11.75 12.87
C GLU A 556 -0.35 -10.93 13.13
N LEU A 557 0.00 -10.00 12.23
CA LEU A 557 1.11 -9.06 12.46
C LEU A 557 0.89 -8.17 13.68
N ALA A 558 -0.31 -7.61 13.84
CA ALA A 558 -0.64 -6.75 14.98
C ALA A 558 -0.46 -7.49 16.32
N LEU A 559 -0.96 -8.73 16.42
CA LEU A 559 -0.78 -9.58 17.59
C LEU A 559 0.70 -9.82 17.90
N CYS A 560 1.50 -10.16 16.90
CA CYS A 560 2.93 -10.36 17.08
C CYS A 560 3.66 -9.09 17.53
N HIS A 561 3.29 -7.91 17.02
CA HIS A 561 3.89 -6.63 17.46
C HIS A 561 3.48 -6.23 18.86
N LEU A 562 2.21 -6.41 19.23
CA LEU A 562 1.74 -6.14 20.59
C LEU A 562 2.42 -7.05 21.61
N ALA A 563 2.59 -8.33 21.27
CA ALA A 563 3.17 -9.34 22.16
C ALA A 563 4.68 -9.17 22.42
N GLN A 564 5.39 -8.42 21.57
CA GLN A 564 6.83 -8.19 21.76
C GLN A 564 7.17 -7.41 23.04
N HIS A 565 6.20 -6.68 23.60
CA HIS A 565 6.39 -5.90 24.81
C HIS A 565 5.81 -6.61 26.03
N GLU A 566 6.67 -6.92 26.99
CA GLU A 566 6.31 -7.67 28.20
C GLU A 566 5.18 -7.01 29.00
N VAL A 567 5.10 -5.67 28.97
CA VAL A 567 4.05 -4.91 29.65
C VAL A 567 2.65 -5.29 29.15
N ASN A 568 2.51 -5.66 27.87
CA ASN A 568 1.23 -6.06 27.28
C ASN A 568 0.84 -7.51 27.58
N ALA A 569 1.77 -8.35 28.04
CA ALA A 569 1.58 -9.80 28.07
C ALA A 569 0.39 -10.23 28.94
N LYS A 570 0.19 -9.58 30.10
CA LYS A 570 -0.94 -9.87 30.99
C LYS A 570 -2.28 -9.55 30.34
N ASP A 571 -2.42 -8.36 29.78
CA ASP A 571 -3.66 -7.93 29.12
C ASP A 571 -3.96 -8.80 27.89
N MET A 572 -2.93 -9.18 27.14
CA MET A 572 -3.05 -10.10 26.00
C MET A 572 -3.50 -11.51 26.43
N ILE A 573 -2.98 -12.05 27.53
CA ILE A 573 -3.46 -13.33 28.07
C ILE A 573 -4.92 -13.21 28.49
N SER A 574 -5.26 -12.20 29.29
CA SER A 574 -6.63 -11.98 29.77
C SER A 574 -7.61 -11.71 28.64
N GLY A 575 -7.17 -11.09 27.55
CA GLY A 575 -7.95 -10.82 26.34
C GLY A 575 -8.06 -12.00 25.36
N GLY A 576 -7.46 -13.15 25.67
CA GLY A 576 -7.54 -14.36 24.83
C GLY A 576 -6.54 -14.42 23.68
N ALA A 577 -5.62 -13.46 23.56
CA ALA A 577 -4.65 -13.41 22.47
C ALA A 577 -3.61 -14.53 22.51
N LEU A 578 -3.36 -15.15 23.68
CA LEU A 578 -2.40 -16.24 23.83
C LEU A 578 -2.72 -17.43 22.89
N TRP A 579 -3.99 -17.81 22.78
CA TRP A 579 -4.41 -18.92 21.93
C TRP A 579 -4.19 -18.63 20.46
N GLU A 580 -4.48 -17.40 20.03
CA GLU A 580 -4.25 -16.96 18.66
C GLU A 580 -2.75 -16.87 18.35
N LEU A 581 -1.91 -16.40 19.29
CA LEU A 581 -0.46 -16.41 19.11
C LEU A 581 0.11 -17.82 18.94
N VAL A 582 -0.37 -18.80 19.71
CA VAL A 582 0.00 -20.22 19.58
C VAL A 582 -0.47 -20.78 18.23
N ARG A 583 -1.69 -20.45 17.79
CA ARG A 583 -2.18 -20.84 16.46
C ARG A 583 -1.28 -20.23 15.38
N ILE A 584 -0.95 -18.95 15.47
CA ILE A 584 -0.10 -18.26 14.50
C ILE A 584 1.30 -18.89 14.45
N SER A 585 1.88 -19.26 15.60
CA SER A 585 3.22 -19.88 15.64
C SER A 585 3.29 -21.27 15.00
N ARG A 586 2.14 -21.93 14.78
CA ARG A 586 2.06 -23.28 14.19
C ARG A 586 1.52 -23.26 12.76
N ASP A 587 0.41 -22.56 12.55
CA ASP A 587 -0.45 -22.72 11.37
C ASP A 587 -0.39 -21.52 10.40
N CYS A 588 0.29 -20.42 10.77
CA CYS A 588 0.37 -19.26 9.89
C CYS A 588 1.12 -19.61 8.59
N SER A 589 0.53 -19.27 7.45
CA SER A 589 1.09 -19.51 6.11
C SER A 589 2.39 -18.73 5.86
N ARG A 590 2.54 -17.59 6.54
CA ARG A 590 3.69 -16.69 6.41
C ARG A 590 4.77 -17.06 7.42
N GLU A 591 5.91 -17.50 6.92
CA GLU A 591 7.03 -17.98 7.75
C GLU A 591 7.62 -16.89 8.65
N ASP A 592 7.71 -15.66 8.15
CA ASP A 592 8.18 -14.50 8.91
C ASP A 592 7.29 -14.21 10.13
N ILE A 593 5.96 -14.23 9.94
CA ILE A 593 4.97 -14.02 11.00
C ILE A 593 4.99 -15.19 11.99
N ARG A 594 5.00 -16.42 11.48
CA ARG A 594 5.07 -17.64 12.30
C ARG A 594 6.30 -17.64 13.20
N ASN A 595 7.46 -17.31 12.65
CA ASN A 595 8.72 -17.21 13.38
C ASN A 595 8.71 -16.05 14.37
N LEU A 596 8.06 -14.93 14.06
CA LEU A 596 7.89 -13.82 14.99
C LEU A 596 6.99 -14.21 16.17
N ALA A 597 5.87 -14.89 15.93
CA ALA A 597 5.00 -15.40 16.99
C ALA A 597 5.73 -16.39 17.91
N HIS A 598 6.43 -17.38 17.34
CA HIS A 598 7.19 -18.37 18.11
C HIS A 598 8.29 -17.70 18.97
N ARG A 599 9.08 -16.78 18.38
CA ARG A 599 10.09 -16.02 19.13
C ARG A 599 9.48 -15.22 20.28
N THR A 600 8.33 -14.58 20.05
CA THR A 600 7.68 -13.74 21.06
C THR A 600 7.14 -14.57 22.24
N LEU A 601 6.53 -15.73 21.96
CA LEU A 601 6.05 -16.66 22.98
C LEU A 601 7.19 -17.27 23.82
N THR A 602 8.38 -17.39 23.24
CA THR A 602 9.57 -17.96 23.91
C THR A 602 10.44 -16.90 24.58
N SER A 603 10.40 -15.65 24.15
CA SER A 603 11.17 -14.56 24.76
C SER A 603 10.49 -13.97 25.99
N SER A 604 9.15 -13.92 26.02
CA SER A 604 8.38 -13.35 27.14
C SER A 604 8.31 -14.30 28.34
N PRO A 605 8.79 -13.90 29.53
CA PRO A 605 8.63 -14.66 30.76
C PRO A 605 7.16 -14.91 31.12
N THR A 606 6.29 -13.92 30.94
CA THR A 606 4.86 -14.03 31.26
C THR A 606 4.16 -15.04 30.36
N PHE A 607 4.34 -14.97 29.03
CA PHE A 607 3.75 -15.97 28.12
C PHE A 607 4.29 -17.38 28.40
N ARG A 608 5.60 -17.53 28.65
CA ARG A 608 6.19 -18.84 29.02
C ARG A 608 5.65 -19.42 30.31
N SER A 609 5.42 -18.58 31.33
CA SER A 609 4.82 -19.02 32.59
C SER A 609 3.41 -19.55 32.34
N GLU A 610 2.63 -18.85 31.53
CA GLU A 610 1.25 -19.21 31.24
C GLU A 610 1.13 -20.46 30.35
N LEU A 611 1.99 -20.61 29.35
CA LEU A 611 2.07 -21.81 28.51
C LEU A 611 2.43 -23.05 29.33
N ARG A 612 3.37 -22.93 30.29
CA ARG A 612 3.70 -24.02 31.23
C ARG A 612 2.51 -24.37 32.13
N ARG A 613 1.79 -23.35 32.63
CA ARG A 613 0.57 -23.54 33.43
C ARG A 613 -0.51 -24.30 32.65
N LEU A 614 -0.65 -24.02 31.37
CA LEU A 614 -1.63 -24.64 30.47
C LEU A 614 -1.14 -25.94 29.80
N ARG A 615 0.13 -26.32 29.99
CA ARG A 615 0.78 -27.47 29.35
C ARG A 615 0.71 -27.44 27.81
N ILE A 616 0.95 -26.26 27.24
CA ILE A 616 0.99 -26.05 25.79
C ILE A 616 2.44 -25.93 25.35
N GLU A 617 2.86 -26.75 24.40
CA GLU A 617 4.17 -26.64 23.74
C GLU A 617 4.09 -25.66 22.57
N CYS A 618 5.10 -24.82 22.36
CA CYS A 618 5.08 -23.78 21.30
C CYS A 618 5.77 -24.21 20.02
#